data_AF-A0A2P8IAZ5-F1
#
_entry.id   AF-A0A2P8IAZ5-F1
#
_cell.length_a   1.000
_cell.length_b   1.000
_cell.length_c   1.000
_cell.angle_alpha   90.00
_cell.angle_beta   90.00
_cell.angle_gamma   90.00
#
_symmetry.space_group_name_H-M   'P 1'
#
loop_
_entity.id
_entity.type
_entity.pdbx_description
1 polymer ?
#
loop_
_entity_poly.entity_id
_entity_poly.type
_entity_poly.pdbx_seq_one_letter_code
_entity_poly.pdbx_strand_id
1 'polypeptide(L)'
;MKIAEETSIGGLVRDATAHLSTLVRAEVELAKSEVAGEIKKGVKGSVYFIVALAVLLFSSFFFFFFGAELLDVWLPRWSAFLIVFGLMLLTAGLFAFLGVRKLKKLRAPQRTIDSARDTVAALRHRGEGH
;
A
#
# COMPACT_ATOMS: atom_id res chain seq x y z
N MET A 1 19.48 10.42 64.11
CA MET A 1 18.48 11.01 63.19
C MET A 1 19.24 11.62 62.02
N LYS A 2 19.49 10.84 60.96
CA LYS A 2 20.14 11.31 59.72
C LYS A 2 19.08 11.28 58.64
N ILE A 3 18.52 12.43 58.35
CA ILE A 3 17.53 12.65 57.30
C ILE A 3 18.13 13.77 56.44
N ALA A 4 18.08 13.60 55.12
CA ALA A 4 18.20 14.67 54.10
C ALA A 4 19.58 15.04 53.49
N GLU A 5 20.43 14.08 53.11
CA GLU A 5 21.53 14.38 52.14
C GLU A 5 21.62 13.43 50.93
N GLU A 6 20.88 12.32 50.89
CA GLU A 6 21.01 11.29 49.84
C GLU A 6 19.84 11.26 48.84
N THR A 7 19.24 12.41 48.54
CA THR A 7 18.50 12.58 47.28
C THR A 7 19.22 13.64 46.47
N SER A 8 20.42 13.26 46.01
CA SER A 8 21.16 14.03 45.01
C SER A 8 20.20 14.38 43.86
N ILE A 9 20.15 15.65 43.47
CA ILE A 9 19.40 16.13 42.30
C ILE A 9 19.76 15.30 41.05
N GLY A 10 20.99 14.77 40.98
CA GLY A 10 21.40 13.83 39.94
C GLY A 10 20.66 12.50 39.93
N GLY A 11 20.22 11.99 41.09
CA GLY A 11 19.38 10.80 41.21
C GLY A 11 17.96 11.03 40.72
N LEU A 12 17.37 12.18 41.06
CA LEU A 12 16.01 12.56 40.61
C LEU A 12 15.96 12.81 39.10
N VAL A 13 16.96 13.47 38.51
CA VAL A 13 17.05 13.67 37.06
C VAL A 13 17.23 12.33 36.34
N ARG A 14 18.03 11.41 36.90
CA ARG A 14 18.21 10.07 36.33
C ARG A 14 16.93 9.25 36.35
N ASP A 15 16.19 9.24 37.46
CA ASP A 15 14.90 8.55 37.56
C ASP A 15 13.84 9.19 36.67
N ALA A 16 13.75 10.53 36.64
CA ALA A 16 12.83 11.23 35.74
C ALA A 16 13.12 10.92 34.26
N THR A 17 14.40 10.86 33.87
CA THR A 17 14.81 10.48 32.50
C THR A 17 14.48 9.02 32.19
N ALA A 18 14.63 8.11 33.16
CA ALA A 18 14.25 6.71 33.01
C ALA A 18 12.72 6.54 32.85
N HIS A 19 11.92 7.29 33.61
CA HIS A 19 10.46 7.32 33.47
C HIS A 19 10.04 7.89 32.11
N LEU A 20 10.68 8.98 31.67
CA LEU A 20 10.41 9.56 30.34
C LEU A 20 10.72 8.56 29.22
N SER A 21 11.85 7.87 29.30
CA SER A 21 12.22 6.82 28.33
C SER A 21 11.21 5.67 28.29
N THR A 22 10.62 5.34 29.44
CA THR A 22 9.60 4.28 29.54
C THR A 22 8.28 4.73 28.91
N LEU A 23 7.86 5.97 29.18
CA LEU A 23 6.67 6.58 28.59
C LEU A 23 6.77 6.69 27.07
N VAL A 24 7.90 7.21 26.56
CA VAL A 24 8.13 7.32 25.10
C VAL A 24 8.07 5.94 24.45
N ARG A 25 8.66 4.92 25.08
CA ARG A 25 8.63 3.56 24.55
C ARG A 25 7.23 2.96 24.57
N ALA A 26 6.45 3.22 25.61
CA ALA A 26 5.05 2.82 25.70
C ALA A 26 4.19 3.50 24.62
N GLU A 27 4.38 4.80 24.38
CA GLU A 27 3.68 5.55 23.33
C GLU A 27 4.01 4.98 21.93
N VAL A 28 5.28 4.66 21.68
CA VAL A 28 5.72 4.02 20.44
C VAL A 28 5.14 2.62 20.29
N GLU A 29 5.11 1.81 21.36
CA GLU A 29 4.51 0.48 21.33
C GLU A 29 3.00 0.55 21.07
N LEU A 30 2.32 1.51 21.68
CA LEU A 30 0.89 1.75 21.47
C LEU A 30 0.62 2.17 20.03
N ALA A 31 1.32 3.20 19.52
CA ALA A 31 1.19 3.66 18.14
C ALA A 31 1.50 2.54 17.13
N LYS A 32 2.52 1.72 17.40
CA LYS A 32 2.83 0.54 16.59
C LYS A 32 1.70 -0.47 16.61
N SER A 33 1.07 -0.71 17.77
CA SER A 33 -0.05 -1.64 17.90
C SER A 33 -1.30 -1.14 17.16
N GLU A 34 -1.57 0.16 17.19
CA GLU A 34 -2.70 0.78 16.52
C GLU A 34 -2.53 0.71 15.00
N VAL A 35 -1.38 1.15 14.47
CA VAL A 35 -1.04 1.05 13.05
C VAL A 35 -1.08 -0.41 12.57
N ALA A 36 -0.51 -1.35 13.34
CA ALA A 36 -0.58 -2.77 13.00
C ALA A 36 -2.03 -3.29 12.99
N GLY A 37 -2.86 -2.80 13.90
CA GLY A 37 -4.29 -3.09 13.96
C GLY A 37 -5.04 -2.59 12.73
N GLU A 38 -4.79 -1.35 12.31
CA GLU A 38 -5.36 -0.76 11.09
C GLU A 38 -4.95 -1.51 9.84
N ILE A 39 -3.66 -1.82 9.69
CA ILE A 39 -3.15 -2.63 8.56
C ILE A 39 -3.86 -3.99 8.54
N LYS A 40 -3.98 -4.67 9.69
CA LYS A 40 -4.65 -5.97 9.77
C LYS A 40 -6.13 -5.90 9.40
N LYS A 41 -6.83 -4.83 9.80
CA LYS A 41 -8.22 -4.57 9.37
C LYS A 41 -8.30 -4.34 7.87
N GLY A 42 -7.41 -3.53 7.30
CA GLY A 42 -7.32 -3.29 5.86
C GLY A 42 -7.06 -4.57 5.06
N VAL A 43 -6.11 -5.39 5.50
CA VAL A 43 -5.81 -6.69 4.87
C VAL A 43 -7.02 -7.62 4.93
N LYS A 44 -7.66 -7.77 6.10
CA LYS A 44 -8.88 -8.57 6.22
C LYS A 44 -10.00 -8.07 5.31
N GLY A 45 -10.19 -6.75 5.22
CA GLY A 45 -11.15 -6.14 4.30
C GLY A 45 -10.84 -6.44 2.82
N SER A 46 -9.56 -6.47 2.46
CA SER A 46 -9.14 -6.77 1.08
C SER A 46 -9.44 -8.20 0.62
N VAL A 47 -9.61 -9.16 1.55
CA VAL A 47 -9.98 -10.55 1.22
C VAL A 47 -11.29 -10.60 0.45
N TYR A 48 -12.30 -9.82 0.86
CA TYR A 48 -13.58 -9.78 0.14
C TYR A 48 -13.43 -9.25 -1.28
N PHE A 49 -12.56 -8.25 -1.50
CA PHE A 49 -12.26 -7.75 -2.84
C PHE A 49 -11.52 -8.78 -3.69
N ILE A 50 -10.57 -9.52 -3.10
CA ILE A 50 -9.85 -10.59 -3.81
C ILE A 50 -10.84 -11.68 -4.24
N VAL A 51 -11.72 -12.12 -3.34
CA VAL A 51 -12.75 -13.12 -3.65
C VAL A 51 -13.72 -12.58 -4.71
N ALA A 52 -14.20 -11.35 -4.57
CA ALA A 52 -15.10 -10.73 -5.55
C ALA A 52 -14.45 -10.61 -6.94
N LEU A 53 -13.18 -10.20 -7.01
CA LEU A 53 -12.44 -10.11 -8.27
C LEU A 53 -12.19 -11.49 -8.88
N ALA A 54 -11.89 -12.51 -8.06
CA ALA A 54 -11.73 -13.88 -8.54
C ALA A 54 -13.04 -14.43 -9.12
N VAL A 55 -14.16 -14.23 -8.43
CA VAL A 55 -15.49 -14.61 -8.92
C VAL A 55 -15.81 -13.85 -10.20
N LEU A 56 -15.61 -12.54 -10.24
CA LEU A 56 -15.87 -11.72 -11.44
C LEU A 56 -15.01 -12.18 -12.62
N LEU A 57 -13.72 -12.46 -12.41
CA LEU A 57 -12.82 -12.97 -13.45
C LEU A 57 -13.31 -14.32 -13.99
N PHE A 58 -13.66 -15.25 -13.10
CA PHE A 58 -14.16 -16.56 -13.49
C PHE A 58 -15.52 -16.48 -14.19
N SER A 59 -16.46 -15.70 -13.65
CA SER A 59 -17.78 -15.46 -14.25
C SER A 59 -17.70 -14.75 -15.60
N SER A 60 -16.69 -13.90 -15.83
CA SER A 60 -16.50 -13.22 -17.12
C SER A 60 -16.32 -14.22 -18.26
N PHE A 61 -15.63 -15.34 -18.03
CA PHE A 61 -15.51 -16.41 -19.03
C PHE A 61 -16.88 -16.95 -19.46
N PHE A 62 -17.75 -17.27 -18.49
CA PHE A 62 -19.12 -17.72 -18.76
C PHE A 62 -19.98 -16.63 -19.40
N PHE A 63 -19.79 -15.37 -19.02
CA PHE A 63 -20.51 -14.24 -19.62
C PHE A 63 -20.19 -14.08 -21.11
N PHE A 64 -18.92 -14.15 -21.50
CA PHE A 64 -18.54 -14.09 -22.91
C PHE A 64 -19.01 -15.32 -23.68
N PHE A 65 -18.90 -16.52 -23.08
CA PHE A 65 -19.43 -17.74 -23.70
C PHE A 65 -20.95 -17.65 -23.93
N PHE A 66 -21.70 -17.20 -22.92
CA PHE A 66 -23.13 -16.93 -23.03
C PHE A 66 -23.44 -15.92 -24.13
N GLY A 67 -22.67 -14.82 -24.22
CA GLY A 67 -22.83 -13.84 -25.29
C GLY A 67 -22.61 -14.43 -26.69
N ALA A 68 -21.65 -15.34 -26.83
CA ALA A 68 -21.41 -16.03 -28.10
C ALA A 68 -22.58 -16.95 -28.47
N GLU A 69 -23.09 -17.73 -27.50
CA GLU A 69 -24.23 -18.62 -27.72
C GLU A 69 -25.53 -17.83 -27.98
N LEU A 70 -25.71 -16.67 -27.35
CA LEU A 70 -26.85 -15.80 -27.60
C LEU A 70 -26.82 -15.21 -29.02
N LEU A 71 -25.64 -14.86 -29.52
CA LEU A 71 -25.46 -14.40 -30.90
C LEU A 71 -25.62 -15.52 -31.93
N ASP A 72 -25.29 -16.77 -31.57
CA ASP A 72 -25.47 -17.96 -32.42
C ASP A 72 -26.95 -18.17 -32.82
N VAL A 73 -27.91 -17.63 -32.05
CA VAL A 73 -29.34 -17.68 -32.41
C VAL A 73 -29.66 -16.89 -33.68
N TRP A 74 -28.91 -15.81 -33.94
CA TRP A 74 -29.18 -14.87 -35.04
C TRP A 74 -28.11 -14.88 -36.14
N LEU A 75 -26.92 -15.40 -35.83
CA LEU A 75 -25.75 -15.40 -36.70
C LEU A 75 -25.12 -16.79 -36.76
N PRO A 76 -24.39 -17.14 -37.84
CA PRO A 76 -23.59 -18.35 -37.86
C PRO A 76 -22.60 -18.40 -36.69
N ARG A 77 -22.51 -19.55 -36.01
CA ARG A 77 -21.65 -19.78 -34.84
C ARG A 77 -20.26 -19.18 -34.95
N TRP A 78 -19.57 -19.41 -36.05
CA TRP A 78 -18.21 -18.90 -36.26
C TRP A 78 -18.12 -17.36 -36.16
N SER A 79 -19.14 -16.65 -36.66
CA SER A 79 -19.17 -15.18 -36.65
C SER A 79 -19.55 -14.63 -35.28
N ALA A 80 -20.42 -15.31 -34.54
CA ALA A 80 -20.76 -14.98 -33.16
C ALA A 80 -19.52 -15.02 -32.24
N PHE A 81 -18.74 -16.10 -32.32
CA PHE A 81 -17.51 -16.23 -31.55
C PHE A 81 -16.46 -15.18 -31.94
N LEU A 82 -16.36 -14.82 -33.23
CA LEU A 82 -15.43 -13.79 -33.69
C LEU A 82 -15.80 -12.40 -33.17
N ILE A 83 -17.10 -12.05 -33.17
CA ILE A 83 -17.60 -10.79 -32.60
C ILE A 83 -17.28 -10.71 -31.10
N VAL A 84 -17.58 -11.76 -30.34
CA VAL A 84 -17.29 -11.81 -28.90
C VAL A 84 -15.79 -11.73 -28.63
N PHE A 85 -14.96 -12.41 -29.44
CA PHE A 85 -13.51 -12.28 -29.35
C PHE A 85 -13.04 -10.84 -29.57
N GLY A 86 -13.59 -10.16 -30.57
CA GLY A 86 -13.34 -8.73 -30.79
C GLY A 86 -13.72 -7.87 -29.58
N LEU A 87 -14.88 -8.13 -28.97
CA LEU A 87 -15.30 -7.46 -27.74
C LEU A 87 -14.35 -7.74 -26.57
N MET A 88 -13.85 -8.96 -26.42
CA MET A 88 -12.86 -9.31 -25.38
C MET A 88 -11.55 -8.52 -25.58
N LEU A 89 -11.05 -8.42 -26.82
CA LEU A 89 -9.84 -7.63 -27.12
C LEU A 89 -10.04 -6.14 -26.83
N LEU A 90 -11.20 -5.57 -27.18
CA LEU A 90 -11.54 -4.18 -26.86
C LEU A 90 -11.58 -3.96 -25.34
N THR A 91 -12.21 -4.88 -24.62
CA THR A 91 -12.32 -4.83 -23.16
C THR A 91 -10.93 -4.91 -22.52
N ALA A 92 -10.10 -5.88 -22.93
CA ALA A 92 -8.72 -6.03 -22.47
C ALA A 92 -7.87 -4.79 -22.78
N GLY A 93 -7.99 -4.25 -23.99
CA GLY A 93 -7.32 -3.02 -24.41
C GLY A 93 -7.71 -1.82 -23.55
N LEU A 94 -9.00 -1.68 -23.21
CA LEU A 94 -9.50 -0.63 -22.32
C LEU A 94 -8.91 -0.77 -20.91
N PHE A 95 -8.94 -1.97 -20.31
CA PHE A 95 -8.35 -2.20 -18.99
C PHE A 95 -6.83 -1.98 -18.98
N ALA A 96 -6.11 -2.43 -20.01
CA ALA A 96 -4.68 -2.19 -20.17
C ALA A 96 -4.38 -0.68 -20.28
N PHE A 97 -5.17 0.06 -21.07
CA PHE A 97 -5.02 1.50 -21.22
C PHE A 97 -5.26 2.25 -19.90
N LEU A 98 -6.35 1.91 -19.18
CA LEU A 98 -6.65 2.48 -17.86
C LEU A 98 -5.55 2.15 -16.84
N GLY A 99 -5.06 0.91 -16.84
CA GLY A 99 -3.95 0.45 -16.01
C GLY A 99 -2.69 1.25 -16.26
N VAL A 100 -2.26 1.37 -17.53
CA VAL A 100 -1.10 2.18 -17.92
C VAL A 100 -1.30 3.65 -17.54
N ARG A 101 -2.50 4.22 -17.74
CA ARG A 101 -2.80 5.61 -17.36
C ARG A 101 -2.72 5.82 -15.84
N LYS A 102 -3.17 4.85 -15.04
CA LYS A 102 -3.09 4.91 -13.57
C LYS A 102 -1.64 4.76 -13.09
N LEU A 103 -0.88 3.83 -13.66
CA LEU A 103 0.55 3.65 -13.38
C LEU A 103 1.38 4.87 -13.78
N LYS A 104 1.09 5.51 -14.92
CA LYS A 104 1.74 6.76 -15.32
C LYS A 104 1.40 7.94 -14.40
N LYS A 105 0.21 7.95 -13.80
CA LYS A 105 -0.17 8.96 -12.79
C LYS A 105 0.49 8.72 -11.43
N LEU A 106 0.83 7.47 -11.12
CA LEU A 106 1.74 7.13 -10.03
C LEU A 106 3.18 7.48 -10.45
N ARG A 107 3.45 8.78 -10.65
CA ARG A 107 4.83 9.27 -10.78
C ARG A 107 5.58 8.77 -9.56
N ALA A 108 6.73 8.11 -9.78
CA ALA A 108 7.65 7.73 -8.73
C ALA A 108 7.89 8.94 -7.79
N PRO A 109 8.12 8.74 -6.47
CA PRO A 109 8.33 9.85 -5.54
C PRO A 109 9.62 10.61 -5.87
N GLN A 110 9.60 11.45 -6.90
CA GLN A 110 10.74 12.26 -7.33
C GLN A 110 11.20 13.13 -6.16
N ARG A 111 10.26 13.65 -5.36
CA ARG A 111 10.59 14.40 -4.13
C ARG A 111 11.35 13.58 -3.10
N THR A 112 11.06 12.29 -2.93
CA THR A 112 11.81 11.44 -1.97
C THR A 112 13.20 11.13 -2.49
N ILE A 113 13.37 10.97 -3.80
CA ILE A 113 14.69 10.76 -4.43
C ILE A 113 15.50 12.06 -4.37
N ASP A 114 14.89 13.22 -4.63
CA ASP A 114 15.54 14.53 -4.56
C ASP A 114 15.94 14.88 -3.12
N SER A 115 15.04 14.70 -2.14
CA SER A 115 15.37 14.93 -0.72
C SER A 115 16.44 13.98 -0.19
N ALA A 116 16.48 12.72 -0.65
CA ALA A 116 17.55 11.79 -0.30
C ALA A 116 18.89 12.21 -0.94
N ARG A 117 18.88 12.68 -2.20
CA ARG A 117 20.07 13.22 -2.87
C ARG A 117 20.59 14.48 -2.21
N ASP A 118 19.72 15.40 -1.80
CA ASP A 118 20.10 16.61 -1.07
C ASP A 118 20.69 16.28 0.30
N THR A 119 20.14 15.29 1.00
CA THR A 119 20.68 14.82 2.28
C THR A 119 22.07 14.19 2.11
N VAL A 120 22.27 13.37 1.07
CA VAL A 120 23.58 12.78 0.75
C VAL A 120 24.59 13.85 0.31
N ALA A 121 24.16 14.84 -0.47
CA ALA A 121 25.00 15.95 -0.89
C ALA A 121 25.43 16.83 0.29
N ALA A 122 24.52 17.13 1.22
CA ALA A 122 24.82 17.89 2.44
C ALA A 122 25.80 17.13 3.37
N LEU A 123 25.68 15.80 3.45
CA LEU A 123 26.60 14.97 4.21
C LEU A 123 27.99 14.87 3.54
N ARG A 124 28.04 14.82 2.21
CA ARG A 124 29.30 14.79 1.44
C ARG A 124 30.07 16.12 1.55
N HIS A 125 29.37 17.26 1.52
CA HIS A 125 29.99 18.58 1.70
C HIS A 125 30.55 18.82 3.11
N ARG A 126 30.06 18.12 4.14
CA ARG A 126 30.59 18.22 5.51
C ARG A 126 31.88 17.41 5.72
N GLY A 127 32.19 16.46 4.83
CA GLY A 127 33.40 15.62 4.92
C GLY A 127 34.66 16.23 4.30
N GLU A 128 34.53 17.27 3.47
CA GLU A 128 35.66 17.90 2.74
C GLU A 128 36.18 19.20 3.42
N GLY A 129 35.72 19.49 4.64
CA GLY A 129 36.06 20.70 5.39
C GLY A 129 37.05 20.54 6.56
N HIS A 130 37.87 19.47 6.56
CA HIS A 130 38.95 19.25 7.52
C HIS A 130 40.31 19.22 6.84
#